data_AF-A0A453HQD8-F1
#
_entry.id   AF-A0A453HQD8-F1
#
_cell.length_a   1.000
_cell.length_b   1.000
_cell.length_c   1.000
_cell.angle_alpha   90.00
_cell.angle_beta   90.00
_cell.angle_gamma   90.00
#
_symmetry.space_group_name_H-M   'P 1'
#
loop_
_entity.id
_entity.type
_entity.pdbx_description
1 polymer ?
#
loop_
_entity_poly.entity_id
_entity_poly.type
_entity_poly.pdbx_seq_one_letter_code
_entity_poly.pdbx_strand_id
1 'polypeptide(L)'
;RLRRLTLRCMQGYQFWTRASATCGSFAIGNVRAGVYNLYAWVPGTLGDYMHTAAVTVDAGGAVALGDLVFEPPRSGPTLWEIGVPDRSAAEFFVPEPNPKYVNKLFLSKDKYRQYGLWDRYAELYPAGDPVFTVGESHYSKDWFFAHVTR
;
A
#
# COMPACT_ATOMS: atom_id res chain seq x y z
N ARG A 1 -11.91 -5.26 6.30
CA ARG A 1 -11.45 -4.20 7.23
C ARG A 1 -10.82 -3.07 6.43
N LEU A 2 -11.57 -1.99 6.14
CA LEU A 2 -11.03 -0.78 5.49
C LEU A 2 -9.97 -0.14 6.40
N ARG A 3 -8.77 0.17 5.87
CA ARG A 3 -7.69 0.77 6.68
C ARG A 3 -7.38 2.21 6.33
N ARG A 4 -7.75 2.69 5.15
CA ARG A 4 -7.56 4.10 4.80
C ARG A 4 -8.67 4.61 3.90
N LEU A 5 -9.20 5.77 4.26
CA LEU A 5 -10.12 6.55 3.45
C LEU A 5 -9.47 7.90 3.15
N THR A 6 -9.73 8.42 1.95
CA THR A 6 -9.13 9.64 1.44
C THR A 6 -10.19 10.45 0.72
N LEU A 7 -10.42 11.69 1.18
CA LEU A 7 -11.20 12.70 0.49
C LEU A 7 -10.28 13.55 -0.36
N ARG A 8 -10.60 13.71 -1.65
CA ARG A 8 -9.83 14.53 -2.58
C ARG A 8 -10.74 15.55 -3.25
N CYS A 9 -10.43 16.83 -3.10
CA CYS A 9 -11.11 17.92 -3.80
C CYS A 9 -10.41 18.22 -5.13
N MET A 10 -11.19 18.64 -6.12
CA MET A 10 -10.69 19.05 -7.43
C MET A 10 -9.76 20.28 -7.34
N GLN A 11 -9.87 21.07 -6.28
CA GLN A 11 -9.04 22.25 -5.99
C GLN A 11 -7.73 21.94 -5.25
N GLY A 12 -7.38 20.65 -5.06
CA GLY A 12 -6.07 20.22 -4.56
C GLY A 12 -6.00 19.87 -3.07
N TYR A 13 -7.08 20.02 -2.30
CA TYR A 13 -7.11 19.60 -0.90
C TYR A 13 -7.31 18.08 -0.78
N GLN A 14 -6.53 17.45 0.10
CA GLN A 14 -6.65 16.04 0.43
C GLN A 14 -6.71 15.84 1.94
N PHE A 15 -7.71 15.09 2.39
CA PHE A 15 -7.87 14.68 3.79
C PHE A 15 -7.90 13.16 3.84
N TRP A 16 -7.38 12.56 4.90
CA TRP A 16 -7.41 11.10 5.03
C TRP A 16 -7.54 10.69 6.49
N THR A 17 -8.13 9.53 6.70
CA THR A 17 -8.24 8.90 8.01
C THR A 17 -8.07 7.39 7.87
N ARG A 18 -7.93 6.70 8.99
CA ARG A 18 -7.99 5.24 9.04
C ARG A 18 -9.33 4.83 9.64
N ALA A 19 -9.97 3.86 9.02
CA ALA A 19 -11.14 3.23 9.61
C ALA A 19 -10.72 2.39 10.82
N SER A 20 -11.65 2.27 11.78
CA SER A 20 -11.49 1.44 12.96
C SER A 20 -11.21 -0.01 12.57
N ALA A 21 -10.19 -0.60 13.19
CA ALA A 21 -9.82 -1.98 12.92
C ALA A 21 -10.90 -2.98 13.37
N THR A 22 -11.72 -2.64 14.36
CA THR A 22 -12.72 -3.55 14.95
C THR A 22 -14.07 -3.47 14.27
N CYS A 23 -14.56 -2.26 13.99
CA CYS A 23 -15.91 -2.04 13.47
C CYS A 23 -15.96 -1.36 12.08
N GLY A 24 -14.82 -0.96 11.50
CA GLY A 24 -14.78 -0.33 10.18
C GLY A 24 -15.31 1.11 10.11
N SER A 25 -15.76 1.68 11.23
CA SER A 25 -16.23 3.07 11.29
C SER A 25 -15.07 4.06 11.06
N PHE A 26 -15.37 5.21 10.47
CA PHE A 26 -14.38 6.27 10.24
C PHE A 26 -14.99 7.64 10.45
N ALA A 27 -14.14 8.61 10.80
CA ALA A 27 -14.49 10.02 10.83
C ALA A 27 -13.31 10.83 10.28
N ILE A 28 -13.61 11.80 9.42
CA ILE A 28 -12.64 12.76 8.91
C ILE A 28 -13.07 14.13 9.44
N GLY A 29 -12.36 14.62 10.45
CA GLY A 29 -12.63 15.93 11.04
C GLY A 29 -11.93 17.06 10.30
N ASN A 30 -12.38 18.30 10.54
CA ASN A 30 -11.74 19.54 10.08
C ASN A 30 -11.54 19.62 8.56
N VAL A 31 -12.48 19.06 7.79
CA VAL A 31 -12.51 19.15 6.33
C VAL A 31 -13.04 20.52 5.93
N ARG A 32 -12.37 21.18 4.97
CA ARG A 32 -12.84 22.47 4.43
C ARG A 32 -14.11 22.28 3.62
N ALA A 33 -15.00 23.27 3.65
CA ALA A 33 -16.20 23.24 2.82
C ALA A 33 -15.84 23.12 1.33
N GLY A 34 -16.55 22.28 0.59
CA GLY A 34 -16.27 21.99 -0.81
C GLY A 34 -16.78 20.63 -1.27
N VAL A 35 -16.53 20.32 -2.54
CA VAL A 35 -16.94 19.07 -3.20
C VAL A 35 -15.75 18.12 -3.32
N TYR A 36 -15.89 16.91 -2.78
CA TYR A 36 -14.82 15.92 -2.67
C TYR A 36 -15.22 14.59 -3.30
N ASN A 37 -14.23 13.88 -3.81
CA ASN A 37 -14.35 12.46 -4.14
C ASN A 37 -13.80 11.62 -2.98
N LEU A 38 -14.53 10.58 -2.61
CA LEU A 38 -14.10 9.65 -1.56
C LEU A 38 -13.49 8.39 -2.19
N TYR A 39 -12.26 8.10 -1.77
CA TYR A 39 -11.54 6.89 -2.11
C TYR A 39 -11.27 6.09 -0.84
N ALA A 40 -11.29 4.77 -0.94
CA ALA A 40 -10.89 3.89 0.14
C ALA A 40 -10.18 2.64 -0.38
N TRP A 41 -9.41 1.98 0.47
CA TRP A 41 -8.83 0.68 0.15
C TRP A 41 -8.64 -0.17 1.40
N VAL A 42 -8.54 -1.47 1.17
CA VAL A 42 -8.42 -2.51 2.19
C VAL A 42 -7.11 -3.27 1.95
N PRO A 43 -6.19 -3.28 2.91
CA PRO A 43 -5.01 -4.14 2.86
C PRO A 43 -5.37 -5.62 2.72
N GLY A 44 -4.67 -6.32 1.83
CA GLY A 44 -4.94 -7.73 1.53
C GLY A 44 -6.15 -7.91 0.60
N THR A 45 -6.62 -6.85 -0.06
CA THR A 45 -7.70 -6.94 -1.03
C THR A 45 -7.34 -6.11 -2.26
N LEU A 46 -7.44 -6.73 -3.43
CA LEU A 46 -7.15 -6.06 -4.69
C LEU A 46 -8.21 -5.01 -5.02
N GLY A 47 -7.73 -3.88 -5.54
CA GLY A 47 -8.58 -2.80 -6.02
C GLY A 47 -8.82 -1.68 -5.01
N ASP A 48 -9.43 -0.63 -5.54
CA ASP A 48 -9.70 0.61 -4.84
C ASP A 48 -11.20 0.85 -4.85
N TYR A 49 -11.74 1.25 -3.70
CA TYR A 49 -13.09 1.76 -3.62
C TYR A 49 -13.10 3.23 -4.05
N MET A 50 -14.01 3.57 -4.95
CA MET A 50 -14.34 4.95 -5.29
C MET A 50 -15.84 5.14 -5.08
N HIS A 51 -16.20 6.09 -4.23
CA HIS A 51 -17.59 6.47 -4.05
C HIS A 51 -18.11 7.12 -5.34
N THR A 52 -19.26 6.65 -5.83
CA THR A 52 -19.79 7.05 -7.14
C THR A 52 -20.32 8.48 -7.16
N ALA A 53 -20.87 8.96 -6.06
CA ALA A 53 -21.37 10.34 -5.94
C ALA A 53 -20.33 11.27 -5.29
N ALA A 54 -20.37 12.55 -5.68
CA ALA A 54 -19.54 13.55 -5.01
C ALA A 54 -20.04 13.82 -3.58
N VAL A 55 -19.11 14.02 -2.66
CA VAL A 55 -19.39 14.36 -1.26
C VAL A 55 -19.28 15.87 -1.09
N THR A 56 -20.42 16.53 -0.87
CA THR A 56 -20.47 17.97 -0.57
C THR A 56 -20.36 18.17 0.94
N VAL A 57 -19.33 18.91 1.38
CA VAL A 57 -19.10 19.27 2.77
C VAL A 57 -19.40 20.75 2.96
N ASP A 58 -20.30 21.07 3.89
CA ASP A 58 -20.65 22.44 4.26
C ASP A 58 -19.85 22.92 5.48
N ALA A 59 -19.67 24.24 5.60
CA ALA A 59 -18.95 24.83 6.73
C ALA A 59 -19.69 24.57 8.05
N GLY A 60 -19.03 23.92 9.01
CA GLY A 60 -19.61 23.56 10.31
C GLY A 60 -20.62 22.41 10.26
N GLY A 61 -20.84 21.80 9.08
CA GLY A 61 -21.73 20.67 8.91
C GLY A 61 -21.04 19.32 9.10
N ALA A 62 -21.86 18.28 9.32
CA ALA A 62 -21.43 16.89 9.32
C ALA A 62 -22.17 16.13 8.21
N VAL A 63 -21.44 15.36 7.42
CA VAL A 63 -22.00 14.53 6.34
C VAL A 63 -21.97 13.07 6.78
N ALA A 64 -23.13 12.44 6.88
CA ALA A 64 -23.25 11.02 7.13
C ALA A 64 -23.36 10.27 5.79
N LEU A 65 -22.36 9.47 5.46
CA LEU A 65 -22.31 8.68 4.22
C LEU A 65 -22.96 7.30 4.36
N GLY A 66 -23.40 6.93 5.57
CA GLY A 66 -23.95 5.60 5.85
C GLY A 66 -22.91 4.49 5.67
N ASP A 67 -23.41 3.30 5.34
CA ASP A 67 -22.58 2.12 5.12
C ASP A 67 -22.01 2.10 3.70
N LEU A 68 -20.69 2.02 3.61
CA LEU A 68 -19.97 1.94 2.35
C LEU A 68 -19.51 0.49 2.11
N VAL A 69 -20.09 -0.17 1.11
CA VAL A 69 -19.74 -1.54 0.76
C VAL A 69 -18.68 -1.52 -0.36
N PHE A 70 -17.53 -2.13 -0.10
CA PHE A 70 -16.51 -2.37 -1.10
C PHE A 70 -16.54 -3.83 -1.54
N GLU A 71 -16.96 -4.04 -2.78
CA GLU A 71 -16.88 -5.34 -3.45
C GLU A 71 -15.59 -5.38 -4.29
N PRO A 72 -14.64 -6.26 -3.94
CA PRO A 72 -13.39 -6.35 -4.68
C PRO A 72 -13.67 -6.78 -6.13
N PRO A 73 -13.14 -6.08 -7.15
CA PRO A 73 -13.37 -6.44 -8.54
C PRO A 73 -12.72 -7.79 -8.83
N ARG A 74 -13.52 -8.85 -8.90
CA ARG A 74 -13.05 -10.22 -9.15
C ARG A 74 -14.00 -10.93 -10.10
N SER A 75 -13.48 -11.32 -11.27
CA SER A 75 -14.24 -12.02 -12.31
C SER A 75 -14.01 -13.54 -12.33
N GLY A 76 -13.25 -14.09 -11.37
CA GLY A 76 -12.95 -15.53 -11.30
C GLY A 76 -12.05 -15.93 -10.12
N PRO A 77 -11.78 -17.24 -9.95
CA PRO A 77 -10.89 -17.73 -8.91
C PRO A 77 -9.45 -17.25 -9.14
N THR A 78 -8.71 -16.94 -8.06
CA THR A 78 -7.28 -16.65 -8.16
C THR A 78 -6.51 -17.92 -8.48
N LEU A 79 -5.71 -17.89 -9.54
CA LEU A 79 -4.83 -19.00 -9.91
C LEU A 79 -3.55 -18.99 -9.06
N TRP A 80 -2.97 -17.82 -8.82
CA TRP A 80 -1.78 -17.61 -8.00
C TRP A 80 -1.70 -16.17 -7.51
N GLU A 81 -1.01 -15.97 -6.38
CA GLU A 81 -0.77 -14.67 -5.77
C GLU A 81 0.68 -14.65 -5.28
N ILE A 82 1.38 -13.52 -5.49
CA ILE A 82 2.74 -13.29 -5.02
C ILE A 82 2.70 -12.06 -4.12
N GLY A 83 3.04 -12.24 -2.84
CA GLY A 83 2.94 -11.19 -1.82
C GLY A 83 1.51 -10.96 -1.34
N VAL A 84 1.30 -9.86 -0.61
CA VAL A 84 0.00 -9.45 -0.06
C VAL A 84 -0.38 -8.11 -0.70
N PRO A 85 -1.61 -7.94 -1.22
CA PRO A 85 -2.03 -6.67 -1.80
C PRO A 85 -2.35 -5.62 -0.71
N ASP A 86 -1.35 -5.21 0.05
CA ASP A 86 -1.43 -4.19 1.10
C ASP A 86 -0.73 -2.87 0.74
N ARG A 87 -0.24 -2.78 -0.51
CA ARG A 87 0.56 -1.66 -1.05
C ARG A 87 1.90 -1.46 -0.34
N SER A 88 2.38 -2.50 0.34
CA SER A 88 3.71 -2.60 0.90
C SER A 88 4.58 -3.50 0.02
N ALA A 89 5.88 -3.43 0.26
CA ALA A 89 6.84 -4.43 -0.19
C ALA A 89 7.44 -5.20 1.00
N ALA A 90 6.79 -5.09 2.18
CA ALA A 90 7.34 -5.50 3.47
C ALA A 90 7.63 -7.00 3.55
N GLU A 91 6.86 -7.79 2.82
CA GLU A 91 6.91 -9.24 2.79
C GLU A 91 7.89 -9.81 1.77
N PHE A 92 8.47 -8.98 0.91
CA PHE A 92 9.46 -9.41 -0.09
C PHE A 92 10.88 -9.47 0.48
N PHE A 93 11.77 -10.11 -0.26
CA PHE A 93 13.16 -10.25 0.14
C PHE A 93 13.91 -8.91 0.11
N VAL A 94 14.42 -8.50 1.27
CA VAL A 94 15.32 -7.35 1.42
C VAL A 94 16.71 -7.86 1.78
N PRO A 95 17.74 -7.53 0.97
CA PRO A 95 19.08 -8.01 1.23
C PRO A 95 19.71 -7.28 2.42
N GLU A 96 20.77 -7.87 2.97
CA GLU A 96 21.61 -7.16 3.93
C GLU A 96 22.32 -5.98 3.25
N PRO A 97 22.42 -4.82 3.93
CA PRO A 97 23.03 -3.62 3.38
C PRO A 97 24.53 -3.83 3.14
N ASN A 98 25.09 -3.06 2.20
CA ASN A 98 26.53 -3.10 1.95
C ASN A 98 27.29 -2.63 3.20
N PRO A 99 28.17 -3.46 3.81
CA PRO A 99 28.91 -3.13 5.03
C PRO A 99 29.65 -1.79 4.99
N LYS A 100 30.05 -1.33 3.80
CA LYS A 100 30.77 -0.06 3.58
C LYS A 100 29.90 1.18 3.80
N TYR A 101 28.58 1.08 3.55
CA TYR A 101 27.66 2.23 3.54
C TYR A 101 26.51 2.09 4.55
N VAL A 102 26.66 1.19 5.52
CA VAL A 102 25.61 0.90 6.51
C VAL A 102 25.30 2.13 7.35
N ASN A 103 24.03 2.49 7.38
CA ASN A 103 23.51 3.42 8.37
C ASN A 103 23.21 2.67 9.68
N LYS A 104 24.07 2.89 10.69
CA LYS A 104 23.97 2.23 11.99
C LYS A 104 22.66 2.52 12.74
N LEU A 105 21.98 3.64 12.45
CA LEU A 105 20.73 4.02 13.11
C LEU A 105 19.57 3.10 12.75
N PHE A 106 19.62 2.46 11.57
CA PHE A 106 18.51 1.68 11.02
C PHE A 106 18.76 0.16 11.00
N LEU A 107 19.94 -0.30 11.44
CA LEU A 107 20.34 -1.71 11.43
C LEU A 107 19.32 -2.66 12.10
N SER A 108 18.75 -2.25 13.23
CA SER A 108 17.79 -3.06 14.00
C SER A 108 16.34 -2.58 13.89
N LYS A 109 16.09 -1.47 13.19
CA LYS A 109 14.78 -0.80 13.18
C LYS A 109 14.06 -0.93 11.85
N ASP A 110 14.73 -0.60 10.75
CA ASP A 110 14.09 -0.47 9.45
C ASP A 110 15.10 -0.75 8.33
N LYS A 111 15.11 -1.99 7.84
CA LYS A 111 16.04 -2.41 6.79
C LYS A 111 15.85 -1.58 5.52
N TYR A 112 14.63 -1.16 5.18
CA TYR A 112 14.32 -0.40 3.95
C TYR A 112 14.97 0.98 3.90
N ARG A 113 15.46 1.50 5.03
CA ARG A 113 16.11 2.82 5.11
C ARG A 113 17.63 2.76 4.91
N GLN A 114 18.17 1.62 4.51
CA GLN A 114 19.57 1.51 4.15
C GLN A 114 19.81 2.00 2.72
N TYR A 115 20.84 2.81 2.54
CA TYR A 115 21.22 3.32 1.22
C TYR A 115 21.83 2.20 0.35
N GLY A 116 21.56 2.21 -0.95
CA GLY A 116 22.18 1.29 -1.92
C GLY A 116 21.64 -0.14 -1.87
N LEU A 117 20.47 -0.37 -1.26
CA LEU A 117 19.85 -1.71 -1.27
C LEU A 117 19.46 -2.19 -2.66
N TRP A 118 19.10 -1.27 -3.56
CA TRP A 118 18.80 -1.61 -4.95
C TRP A 118 20.05 -2.08 -5.71
N ASP A 119 21.23 -1.51 -5.43
CA ASP A 119 22.50 -1.91 -6.06
C ASP A 119 22.86 -3.36 -5.73
N ARG A 120 22.42 -3.85 -4.55
CA ARG A 120 22.60 -5.26 -4.15
C ARG A 120 21.91 -6.25 -5.10
N TYR A 121 20.94 -5.80 -5.90
CA TYR A 121 20.29 -6.65 -6.89
C TYR A 121 21.30 -7.18 -7.91
N ALA A 122 22.09 -6.30 -8.54
CA ALA A 122 23.10 -6.70 -9.52
C ALA A 122 24.23 -7.54 -8.88
N GLU A 123 24.57 -7.25 -7.62
CA GLU A 123 25.62 -7.97 -6.88
C GLU A 123 25.18 -9.41 -6.49
N LEU A 124 23.91 -9.61 -6.15
CA LEU A 124 23.36 -10.92 -5.78
C LEU A 124 22.99 -11.78 -6.99
N TYR A 125 22.64 -11.14 -8.11
CA TYR A 125 22.19 -11.79 -9.33
C TYR A 125 23.09 -11.45 -10.53
N PRO A 126 24.40 -11.78 -10.49
CA PRO A 126 25.35 -11.38 -11.53
C PRO A 126 25.14 -12.14 -12.86
N ALA A 127 24.67 -13.38 -12.79
CA ALA A 127 24.54 -14.26 -13.96
C ALA A 127 23.22 -14.11 -14.73
N GLY A 128 22.21 -13.43 -14.16
CA GLY A 128 20.86 -13.39 -14.70
C GLY A 128 19.84 -12.97 -13.64
N ASP A 129 18.64 -12.61 -14.06
CA ASP A 129 17.57 -12.18 -13.15
C ASP A 129 16.98 -13.41 -12.40
N PRO A 130 16.43 -13.22 -11.17
CA PRO A 130 15.82 -14.30 -10.41
C PRO A 130 14.62 -14.91 -11.13
N VAL A 131 14.51 -16.23 -11.09
CA VAL A 131 13.37 -16.99 -11.62
C VAL A 131 12.48 -17.41 -10.45
N PHE A 132 11.21 -17.02 -10.50
CA PHE A 132 10.22 -17.36 -9.47
C PHE A 132 9.26 -18.44 -9.99
N THR A 133 9.25 -19.61 -9.33
CA THR A 133 8.36 -20.72 -9.68
C THR A 133 7.17 -20.75 -8.74
N VAL A 134 5.97 -20.54 -9.29
CA VAL A 134 4.72 -20.57 -8.52
C VAL A 134 4.51 -21.95 -7.89
N GLY A 135 4.32 -21.99 -6.57
CA GLY A 135 4.11 -23.23 -5.81
C GLY A 135 5.38 -23.83 -5.20
N GLU A 136 6.56 -23.36 -5.60
CA GLU A 136 7.86 -23.81 -5.06
C GLU A 136 8.64 -22.67 -4.40
N SER A 137 8.72 -21.52 -5.07
CA SER A 137 9.43 -20.34 -4.59
C SER A 137 8.66 -19.61 -3.49
N HIS A 138 9.40 -18.98 -2.58
CA HIS A 138 8.86 -18.24 -1.45
C HIS A 138 9.10 -16.74 -1.63
N TYR A 139 8.04 -15.93 -1.77
CA TYR A 139 8.17 -14.50 -2.08
C TYR A 139 8.99 -13.71 -1.06
N SER A 140 9.04 -14.12 0.21
CA SER A 140 9.88 -13.42 1.21
C SER A 140 11.38 -13.69 1.10
N LYS A 141 11.80 -14.63 0.25
CA LYS A 141 13.20 -15.05 0.08
C LYS A 141 13.64 -14.94 -1.37
N ASP A 142 12.78 -15.33 -2.29
CA ASP A 142 13.11 -15.51 -3.70
C ASP A 142 12.60 -14.36 -4.57
N TRP A 143 11.78 -13.46 -4.02
CA TRP A 143 11.29 -12.27 -4.72
C TRP A 143 11.95 -11.02 -4.15
N PHE A 144 12.85 -10.43 -4.93
CA PHE A 144 13.56 -9.23 -4.51
C PHE A 144 12.64 -8.01 -4.49
N PHE A 145 12.71 -7.19 -3.43
CA PHE A 145 11.75 -6.09 -3.20
C PHE A 145 11.75 -4.99 -4.29
N ALA A 146 12.87 -4.80 -5.01
CA ALA A 146 13.01 -3.79 -6.06
C ALA A 146 13.81 -4.33 -7.26
N HIS A 147 13.14 -4.52 -8.40
CA HIS A 147 13.78 -4.98 -9.63
C HIS A 147 14.34 -3.77 -10.38
N VAL A 148 15.66 -3.71 -10.53
CA VAL A 148 16.37 -2.60 -11.18
C VAL A 148 17.22 -3.11 -12.35
N THR A 149 17.50 -2.22 -13.30
CA THR A 149 18.42 -2.51 -14.40
C THR A 149 19.82 -2.74 -13.88
N ARG A 150 20.51 -3.74 -14.44
CA ARG A 150 21.93 -4.00 -14.20
C ARG A 150 22.81 -3.02 -14.95
#